data_AF-A0A0B1PFU7-F1
#
_entry.id   AF-A0A0B1PFU7-F1
#
_cell.length_a   1.000
_cell.length_b   1.000
_cell.length_c   1.000
_cell.angle_alpha   90.00
_cell.angle_beta   90.00
_cell.angle_gamma   90.00
#
_symmetry.space_group_name_H-M   'P 1'
#
loop_
_entity.id
_entity.type
_entity.pdbx_description
1 polymer ?
#
loop_
_entity_poly.entity_id
_entity_poly.type
_entity_poly.pdbx_seq_one_letter_code
_entity_poly.pdbx_strand_id
1 'polypeptide(L)'
;MAEEDNQKNRSIVFFDISIGKNAAGRVFFRLYNDIVPKTAENFRALCTGEKGIGKSGVPLSYKGSKFHRVIKQFMIQGGDFTNGNGTGGESIYGSKFDDENFEVKHDKPFLLSMANAGPGTNGSQFFVTTVPTPHLDNKHVVFGEVLSGKSIIRKIEQLPTVPSDKPGKDVIITDCGELHGEDVENATRKIPDVTGDPYEEFPEDLNTAPTADEIIKIATELKEFGNCAFKTGDISMGLEKYEKGLRYLDHDVDWDSASEEIKAAVHPLRYTLNSNSALLANKIKDFKEGSNFASAALEVPGISDKDRAKALYRRAIALTGMKNEDDALIDLQQANKLLPGDSSIIHEMAAVRKIATERAKKEKAAYSKFFN
;
A
#
# COMPACT_ATOMS: atom_id res chain seq x y z
N MET A 1 -26.24 -2.93 21.85
CA MET A 1 -27.61 -3.31 21.38
C MET A 1 -28.22 -2.30 20.40
N ALA A 2 -28.63 -1.08 20.78
CA ALA A 2 -29.26 -0.15 19.82
C ALA A 2 -28.30 0.38 18.72
N GLU A 3 -27.05 0.73 19.05
CA GLU A 3 -26.05 1.15 18.04
C GLU A 3 -25.61 0.02 17.11
N GLU A 4 -25.47 -1.21 17.61
CA GLU A 4 -25.12 -2.38 16.80
C GLU A 4 -26.25 -2.81 15.86
N ASP A 5 -27.52 -2.68 16.27
CA ASP A 5 -28.66 -2.94 15.39
C ASP A 5 -28.86 -1.84 14.34
N ASN A 6 -28.53 -0.58 14.62
CA ASN A 6 -28.58 0.50 13.63
C ASN A 6 -27.50 0.33 12.54
N GLN A 7 -26.33 -0.20 12.90
CA GLN A 7 -25.26 -0.50 11.93
C GLN A 7 -25.62 -1.61 10.94
N LYS A 8 -26.52 -2.55 11.31
CA LYS A 8 -26.94 -3.66 10.44
C LYS A 8 -27.76 -3.24 9.22
N ASN A 9 -28.41 -2.07 9.26
CA ASN A 9 -29.26 -1.57 8.17
C ASN A 9 -28.57 -0.55 7.25
N ARG A 10 -27.25 -0.34 7.40
CA ARG A 10 -26.49 0.54 6.52
C ARG A 10 -26.28 -0.12 5.16
N SER A 11 -26.70 0.55 4.08
CA SER A 11 -26.42 0.11 2.70
C SER A 11 -24.93 -0.12 2.48
N ILE A 12 -24.63 -1.21 1.77
CA ILE A 12 -23.30 -1.51 1.27
C ILE A 12 -23.31 -1.36 -0.23
N VAL A 13 -22.42 -0.51 -0.74
CA VAL A 13 -22.23 -0.30 -2.18
C VAL A 13 -20.81 -0.68 -2.57
N PHE A 14 -20.57 -0.88 -3.86
CA PHE A 14 -19.26 -1.26 -4.36
C PHE A 14 -18.83 -0.47 -5.59
N PHE A 15 -17.52 -0.38 -5.77
CA PHE A 15 -16.87 0.02 -7.02
C PHE A 15 -15.92 -1.07 -7.50
N ASP A 16 -16.07 -1.50 -8.75
CA ASP A 16 -15.01 -2.19 -9.48
C ASP A 16 -14.07 -1.15 -10.07
N ILE A 17 -12.78 -1.27 -9.75
CA ILE A 17 -11.76 -0.30 -10.13
C ILE A 17 -10.82 -0.92 -11.16
N SER A 18 -10.48 -0.13 -12.18
CA SER A 18 -9.31 -0.37 -13.03
C SER A 18 -8.28 0.75 -12.87
N ILE A 19 -7.01 0.39 -13.02
CA ILE A 19 -5.89 1.34 -13.07
C ILE A 19 -5.17 1.13 -14.42
N GLY A 20 -5.25 2.12 -15.29
CA GLY A 20 -4.84 2.00 -16.69
C GLY A 20 -5.71 0.98 -17.41
N LYS A 21 -5.11 -0.11 -17.91
CA LYS A 21 -5.82 -1.19 -18.61
C LYS A 21 -6.08 -2.41 -17.73
N ASN A 22 -5.63 -2.40 -16.47
CA ASN A 22 -5.65 -3.56 -15.60
C ASN A 22 -6.77 -3.41 -14.56
N ALA A 23 -7.55 -4.48 -14.35
CA ALA A 23 -8.43 -4.55 -13.20
C ALA A 23 -7.61 -4.47 -11.90
N ALA A 24 -8.01 -3.58 -11.00
CA ALA A 24 -7.38 -3.41 -9.69
C ALA A 24 -8.14 -4.15 -8.58
N GLY A 25 -9.43 -4.41 -8.80
CA GLY A 25 -10.29 -5.15 -7.87
C GLY A 25 -11.52 -4.35 -7.45
N ARG A 26 -12.20 -4.82 -6.41
CA ARG A 26 -13.44 -4.23 -5.90
C ARG A 26 -13.23 -3.56 -4.54
N VAL A 27 -13.80 -2.37 -4.39
CA VAL A 27 -13.88 -1.63 -3.11
C VAL A 27 -15.32 -1.63 -2.64
N PHE A 28 -15.53 -1.96 -1.37
CA PHE A 28 -16.85 -1.94 -0.74
C PHE A 28 -16.93 -0.77 0.24
N PHE A 29 -18.05 -0.07 0.24
CA PHE A 29 -18.32 1.07 1.11
C PHE A 29 -19.55 0.81 1.94
N ARG A 30 -19.49 1.16 3.22
CA ARG A 30 -20.65 1.24 4.10
C ARG A 30 -21.12 2.68 4.16
N LEU A 31 -22.40 2.93 3.91
CA LEU A 31 -23.00 4.26 3.94
C LEU A 31 -23.73 4.53 5.26
N TYR A 32 -23.57 5.72 5.82
CA TYR A 32 -24.15 6.13 7.11
C TYR A 32 -25.59 6.65 6.94
N ASN A 33 -26.47 5.83 6.35
CA ASN A 33 -27.87 6.19 6.07
C ASN A 33 -28.67 6.58 7.31
N ASP A 34 -28.26 6.11 8.49
CA ASP A 34 -28.82 6.44 9.80
C ASP A 34 -28.38 7.82 10.33
N ILE A 35 -27.28 8.37 9.82
CA ILE A 35 -26.73 9.68 10.23
C ILE A 35 -27.03 10.75 9.18
N VAL A 36 -26.83 10.43 7.90
CA VAL A 36 -26.97 11.35 6.75
C VAL A 36 -27.77 10.69 5.61
N PRO A 37 -29.08 10.42 5.82
CA PRO A 37 -29.90 9.67 4.87
C PRO A 37 -29.95 10.27 3.47
N LYS A 38 -29.98 11.59 3.31
CA LYS A 38 -30.03 12.22 1.97
C LYS A 38 -28.69 12.07 1.25
N THR A 39 -27.60 12.28 1.96
CA THR A 39 -26.24 12.18 1.40
C THR A 39 -25.93 10.74 1.00
N ALA A 40 -26.30 9.79 1.86
CA ALA A 40 -26.13 8.37 1.61
C ALA A 40 -27.02 7.87 0.46
N GLU A 41 -28.29 8.26 0.39
CA GLU A 41 -29.20 7.91 -0.71
C GLU A 41 -28.71 8.47 -2.05
N ASN A 42 -28.18 9.69 -2.07
CA ASN A 42 -27.56 10.26 -3.28
C ASN A 42 -26.43 9.37 -3.79
N PHE A 43 -25.49 9.00 -2.94
CA PHE A 43 -24.35 8.17 -3.35
C PHE A 43 -24.79 6.75 -3.75
N ARG A 44 -25.70 6.13 -2.99
CA ARG A 44 -26.24 4.80 -3.29
C ARG A 44 -26.94 4.76 -4.65
N ALA A 45 -27.83 5.71 -4.92
CA ALA A 45 -28.54 5.78 -6.18
C ALA A 45 -27.61 6.08 -7.39
N LEU A 46 -26.53 6.84 -7.17
CA LEU A 46 -25.48 7.03 -8.18
C LEU A 46 -24.62 5.77 -8.39
N CYS A 47 -24.50 4.89 -7.40
CA CYS A 47 -23.90 3.58 -7.59
C CYS A 47 -24.82 2.67 -8.45
N THR A 48 -26.13 2.66 -8.19
CA THR A 48 -27.07 1.80 -8.93
C THR A 48 -27.45 2.35 -10.30
N GLY A 49 -27.39 3.67 -10.51
CA GLY A 49 -27.84 4.32 -11.73
C GLY A 49 -29.37 4.37 -11.90
N GLU A 50 -30.13 4.02 -10.85
CA GLU A 50 -31.58 3.80 -10.94
C GLU A 50 -32.38 5.09 -11.25
N LYS A 51 -31.79 6.27 -11.05
CA LYS A 51 -32.45 7.57 -11.28
C LYS A 51 -32.37 8.03 -12.75
N GLY A 52 -31.78 7.23 -13.63
CA GLY A 52 -31.80 7.48 -15.07
C GLY A 52 -30.87 8.62 -15.50
N ILE A 53 -31.36 9.50 -16.38
CA ILE A 53 -30.59 10.59 -16.98
C ILE A 53 -30.76 11.88 -16.17
N GLY A 54 -29.65 12.53 -15.83
CA GLY A 54 -29.62 13.80 -15.10
C GLY A 54 -29.91 15.01 -15.98
N LYS A 55 -29.92 16.21 -15.38
CA LYS A 55 -30.20 17.46 -16.11
C LYS A 55 -29.09 17.81 -17.11
N SER A 56 -27.88 17.31 -16.89
CA SER A 56 -26.76 17.45 -17.83
C SER A 56 -26.87 16.55 -19.06
N GLY A 57 -27.88 15.67 -19.12
CA GLY A 57 -28.11 14.76 -20.24
C GLY A 57 -27.26 13.49 -20.20
N VAL A 58 -26.50 13.26 -19.12
CA VAL A 58 -25.74 12.01 -18.91
C VAL A 58 -26.40 11.15 -17.83
N PRO A 59 -26.15 9.82 -17.81
CA PRO A 59 -26.64 8.96 -16.74
C PRO A 59 -26.17 9.41 -15.35
N LEU A 60 -27.08 9.41 -14.38
CA LEU A 60 -26.79 9.60 -12.96
C LEU A 60 -26.14 8.33 -12.40
N SER A 61 -24.90 8.06 -12.82
CA SER A 61 -24.15 6.86 -12.42
C SER A 61 -22.66 7.14 -12.27
N TYR A 62 -22.03 6.46 -11.31
CA TYR A 62 -20.58 6.44 -11.18
C TYR A 62 -19.89 5.50 -12.17
N LYS A 63 -20.62 4.62 -12.86
CA LYS A 63 -20.06 3.68 -13.84
C LYS A 63 -19.42 4.45 -14.99
N GLY A 64 -18.13 4.19 -15.24
CA GLY A 64 -17.30 4.88 -16.22
C GLY A 64 -16.69 6.19 -15.74
N SER A 65 -17.06 6.68 -14.55
CA SER A 65 -16.45 7.88 -13.97
C SER A 65 -15.04 7.60 -13.45
N LYS A 66 -14.27 8.67 -13.21
CA LYS A 66 -12.84 8.58 -12.88
C LYS A 66 -12.51 9.23 -11.54
N PHE A 67 -11.47 8.71 -10.88
CA PHE A 67 -10.75 9.48 -9.87
C PHE A 67 -9.85 10.48 -10.59
N HIS A 68 -10.26 11.75 -10.60
CA HIS A 68 -9.63 12.80 -11.39
C HIS A 68 -8.58 13.58 -10.59
N ARG A 69 -8.54 13.41 -9.27
CA ARG A 69 -7.60 14.10 -8.38
C ARG A 69 -7.16 13.17 -7.24
N VAL A 70 -5.86 13.01 -7.04
CA VAL A 70 -5.25 12.16 -6.01
C VAL A 70 -4.13 12.92 -5.33
N ILE A 71 -4.19 13.04 -4.01
CA ILE A 71 -3.13 13.66 -3.23
C ILE A 71 -2.69 12.67 -2.16
N LYS A 72 -1.44 12.19 -2.30
CA LYS A 72 -0.82 11.27 -1.37
C LYS A 72 -0.76 11.88 0.04
N GLN A 73 -1.04 11.07 1.07
CA GLN A 73 -1.17 11.51 2.45
C GLN A 73 -2.28 12.56 2.66
N PHE A 74 -3.35 12.46 1.88
CA PHE A 74 -4.54 13.30 2.03
C PHE A 74 -5.82 12.57 1.63
N MET A 75 -6.09 12.45 0.32
CA MET A 75 -7.34 11.89 -0.19
C MET A 75 -7.27 11.52 -1.68
N ILE A 76 -8.23 10.70 -2.12
CA ILE A 76 -8.51 10.43 -3.54
C ILE A 76 -9.94 10.90 -3.88
N GLN A 77 -10.11 11.68 -4.95
CA GLN A 77 -11.36 12.34 -5.31
C GLN A 77 -11.87 11.90 -6.68
N GLY A 78 -13.18 11.63 -6.75
CA GLY A 78 -13.89 11.16 -7.93
C GLY A 78 -15.31 11.70 -8.02
N GLY A 79 -16.16 11.04 -8.82
CA GLY A 79 -17.59 11.33 -8.89
C GLY A 79 -18.01 12.45 -9.85
N ASP A 80 -17.07 13.04 -10.60
CA ASP A 80 -17.42 13.90 -11.74
C ASP A 80 -17.69 13.03 -12.97
N PHE A 81 -18.92 12.53 -13.11
CA PHE A 81 -19.33 11.71 -14.25
C PHE A 81 -19.74 12.53 -15.48
N THR A 82 -19.80 13.86 -15.40
CA THR A 82 -20.19 14.71 -16.54
C THR A 82 -18.96 15.20 -17.31
N ASN A 83 -17.95 15.73 -16.61
CA ASN A 83 -16.76 16.34 -17.23
C ASN A 83 -15.47 15.56 -16.93
N GLY A 84 -15.47 14.71 -15.88
CA GLY A 84 -14.33 13.88 -15.52
C GLY A 84 -13.09 14.63 -15.04
N ASN A 85 -13.22 15.90 -14.62
CA ASN A 85 -12.07 16.76 -14.30
C ASN A 85 -12.26 17.63 -13.03
N GLY A 86 -13.37 17.46 -12.31
CA GLY A 86 -13.70 18.16 -11.08
C GLY A 86 -14.57 19.40 -11.27
N THR A 87 -14.90 19.77 -12.51
CA THR A 87 -15.77 20.95 -12.80
C THR A 87 -17.26 20.58 -12.94
N GLY A 88 -17.56 19.29 -13.00
CA GLY A 88 -18.90 18.77 -13.25
C GLY A 88 -19.54 18.02 -12.08
N GLY A 89 -20.47 17.13 -12.43
CA GLY A 89 -21.26 16.35 -11.51
C GLY A 89 -22.57 17.01 -11.09
N GLU A 90 -23.57 16.19 -10.81
CA GLU A 90 -24.88 16.60 -10.29
C GLU A 90 -25.44 15.51 -9.36
N SER A 91 -26.32 15.90 -8.45
CA SER A 91 -26.97 14.98 -7.51
C SER A 91 -28.24 14.37 -8.10
N ILE A 92 -28.77 13.34 -7.45
CA ILE A 92 -30.10 12.81 -7.77
C ILE A 92 -31.24 13.79 -7.47
N TYR A 93 -30.96 14.87 -6.73
CA TYR A 93 -31.92 15.92 -6.35
C TYR A 93 -31.85 17.15 -7.27
N GLY A 94 -30.95 17.16 -8.26
CA GLY A 94 -30.66 18.30 -9.11
C GLY A 94 -29.17 18.66 -9.10
N SER A 95 -28.83 19.89 -9.51
CA SER A 95 -27.42 20.29 -9.63
C SER A 95 -26.66 20.23 -8.31
N LYS A 96 -27.27 20.68 -7.20
CA LYS A 96 -26.68 20.77 -5.87
C LYS A 96 -27.69 20.48 -4.76
N PHE A 97 -27.22 20.07 -3.58
CA PHE A 97 -28.01 19.93 -2.35
C PHE A 97 -27.22 20.37 -1.11
N ASP A 98 -27.97 20.64 -0.03
CA ASP A 98 -27.45 21.20 1.23
C ASP A 98 -26.52 20.25 1.98
N ASP A 99 -25.69 20.79 2.88
CA ASP A 99 -24.94 20.00 3.85
C ASP A 99 -25.90 19.44 4.90
N GLU A 100 -25.95 18.12 5.06
CA GLU A 100 -26.95 17.48 5.91
C GLU A 100 -26.63 17.60 7.40
N ASN A 101 -25.42 17.20 7.82
CA ASN A 101 -24.82 17.51 9.12
C ASN A 101 -23.30 17.24 9.09
N PHE A 102 -22.62 17.51 10.21
CA PHE A 102 -21.17 17.32 10.39
C PHE A 102 -20.84 16.54 11.67
N GLU A 103 -21.70 15.58 12.03
CA GLU A 103 -21.57 14.79 13.26
C GLU A 103 -20.27 13.96 13.25
N VAL A 104 -20.04 13.23 12.15
CA VAL A 104 -18.83 12.41 11.97
C VAL A 104 -17.65 13.28 11.56
N LYS A 105 -16.50 13.10 12.23
CA LYS A 105 -15.24 13.82 11.97
C LYS A 105 -14.34 13.05 11.03
N HIS A 106 -13.41 13.74 10.39
CA HIS A 106 -12.40 13.13 9.53
C HIS A 106 -11.19 12.66 10.35
N ASP A 107 -11.42 11.77 11.31
CA ASP A 107 -10.45 11.36 12.33
C ASP A 107 -9.61 10.13 11.96
N LYS A 108 -9.93 9.47 10.85
CA LYS A 108 -9.26 8.25 10.38
C LYS A 108 -9.18 8.18 8.84
N PRO A 109 -8.28 7.35 8.28
CA PRO A 109 -8.29 7.05 6.85
C PRO A 109 -9.58 6.30 6.45
N PHE A 110 -9.83 6.29 5.14
CA PHE A 110 -10.91 5.56 4.48
C PHE A 110 -12.33 6.04 4.78
N LEU A 111 -12.48 7.27 5.24
CA LEU A 111 -13.78 7.91 5.34
C LEU A 111 -14.20 8.43 3.96
N LEU A 112 -15.46 8.22 3.62
CA LEU A 112 -16.10 8.70 2.41
C LEU A 112 -16.84 10.00 2.71
N SER A 113 -16.50 11.07 1.98
CA SER A 113 -16.97 12.42 2.28
C SER A 113 -17.25 13.24 1.02
N MET A 114 -18.20 14.17 1.10
CA MET A 114 -18.66 14.95 -0.06
C MET A 114 -17.65 16.03 -0.44
N ALA A 115 -17.31 16.10 -1.73
CA ALA A 115 -16.62 17.27 -2.27
C ALA A 115 -17.64 18.38 -2.58
N ASN A 116 -17.28 19.62 -2.25
CA ASN A 116 -18.13 20.79 -2.49
C ASN A 116 -17.26 22.01 -2.87
N ALA A 117 -17.92 23.08 -3.32
CA ALA A 117 -17.32 24.37 -3.67
C ALA A 117 -17.74 25.47 -2.66
N GLY A 118 -17.96 25.09 -1.40
CA GLY A 118 -18.53 25.93 -0.35
C GLY A 118 -19.85 25.38 0.21
N PRO A 119 -20.41 26.03 1.25
CA PRO A 119 -21.60 25.54 1.95
C PRO A 119 -22.79 25.26 1.02
N GLY A 120 -23.43 24.12 1.20
CA GLY A 120 -24.63 23.70 0.46
C GLY A 120 -24.43 23.43 -1.03
N THR A 121 -23.22 23.06 -1.44
CA THR A 121 -22.90 22.79 -2.85
C THR A 121 -22.49 21.34 -3.12
N ASN A 122 -23.10 20.40 -2.38
CA ASN A 122 -22.91 18.97 -2.59
C ASN A 122 -23.53 18.55 -3.93
N GLY A 123 -22.83 17.73 -4.71
CA GLY A 123 -23.30 17.20 -5.99
C GLY A 123 -23.13 15.69 -6.05
N SER A 124 -22.35 15.20 -7.01
CA SER A 124 -21.94 13.79 -7.08
C SER A 124 -20.48 13.53 -6.68
N GLN A 125 -19.66 14.58 -6.63
CA GLN A 125 -18.25 14.43 -6.33
C GLN A 125 -18.03 14.07 -4.86
N PHE A 126 -17.09 13.15 -4.64
CA PHE A 126 -16.74 12.63 -3.32
C PHE A 126 -15.23 12.47 -3.24
N PHE A 127 -14.73 12.34 -2.02
CA PHE A 127 -13.37 11.88 -1.77
C PHE A 127 -13.34 10.78 -0.71
N VAL A 128 -12.29 9.97 -0.76
CA VAL A 128 -11.94 8.99 0.27
C VAL A 128 -10.67 9.47 0.95
N THR A 129 -10.69 9.65 2.27
CA THR A 129 -9.51 10.05 3.03
C THR A 129 -8.47 8.93 3.04
N THR A 130 -7.18 9.27 3.10
CA THR A 130 -6.09 8.29 3.25
C THR A 130 -5.28 8.50 4.53
N VAL A 131 -5.59 9.56 5.27
CA VAL A 131 -5.09 9.92 6.61
C VAL A 131 -6.22 10.65 7.36
N PRO A 132 -6.10 10.91 8.67
CA PRO A 132 -6.96 11.87 9.36
C PRO A 132 -6.86 13.28 8.73
N THR A 133 -7.99 13.94 8.48
CA THR A 133 -8.06 15.26 7.84
C THR A 133 -8.95 16.24 8.62
N PRO A 134 -8.66 16.55 9.89
CA PRO A 134 -9.53 17.36 10.75
C PRO A 134 -9.75 18.80 10.24
N HIS A 135 -8.88 19.30 9.36
CA HIS A 135 -9.05 20.61 8.71
C HIS A 135 -10.26 20.67 7.75
N LEU A 136 -10.86 19.52 7.40
CA LEU A 136 -12.07 19.37 6.60
C LEU A 136 -13.35 19.28 7.45
N ASP A 137 -13.23 19.18 8.77
CA ASP A 137 -14.37 19.09 9.68
C ASP A 137 -15.26 20.32 9.58
N ASN A 138 -16.58 20.08 9.63
CA ASN A 138 -17.63 21.10 9.48
C ASN A 138 -17.64 21.81 8.11
N LYS A 139 -16.91 21.28 7.12
CA LYS A 139 -16.88 21.79 5.74
C LYS A 139 -17.34 20.75 4.73
N HIS A 140 -17.10 19.47 5.00
CA HIS A 140 -17.46 18.35 4.14
C HIS A 140 -18.26 17.32 4.94
N VAL A 141 -19.36 16.85 4.37
CA VAL A 141 -20.24 15.86 5.01
C VAL A 141 -19.60 14.49 4.87
N VAL A 142 -19.19 13.88 5.98
CA VAL A 142 -18.78 12.47 6.03
C VAL A 142 -20.02 11.60 6.01
N PHE A 143 -20.10 10.65 5.07
CA PHE A 143 -21.32 9.86 4.83
C PHE A 143 -21.09 8.37 4.67
N GLY A 144 -19.86 7.89 4.86
CA GLY A 144 -19.56 6.48 4.86
C GLY A 144 -18.09 6.18 5.11
N GLU A 145 -17.71 4.92 4.91
CA GLU A 145 -16.34 4.45 5.02
C GLU A 145 -16.09 3.26 4.09
N VAL A 146 -14.82 3.03 3.73
CA VAL A 146 -14.40 1.80 3.05
C VAL A 146 -14.47 0.64 4.04
N LEU A 147 -15.27 -0.35 3.69
CA LEU A 147 -15.41 -1.60 4.44
C LEU A 147 -14.32 -2.61 4.07
N SER A 148 -14.05 -2.74 2.77
CA SER A 148 -13.06 -3.68 2.20
C SER A 148 -12.51 -3.13 0.88
N GLY A 149 -11.32 -3.57 0.48
CA GLY A 149 -10.58 -3.00 -0.66
C GLY A 149 -9.70 -1.79 -0.30
N LYS A 150 -9.32 -1.64 0.99
CA LYS A 150 -8.41 -0.57 1.47
C LYS A 150 -7.08 -0.55 0.71
N SER A 151 -6.51 -1.72 0.39
CA SER A 151 -5.29 -1.85 -0.42
C SER A 151 -5.43 -1.25 -1.82
N ILE A 152 -6.62 -1.26 -2.41
CA ILE A 152 -6.89 -0.61 -3.71
C ILE A 152 -6.87 0.91 -3.55
N ILE A 153 -7.46 1.44 -2.48
CA ILE A 153 -7.41 2.88 -2.16
C ILE A 153 -5.95 3.32 -1.97
N ARG A 154 -5.16 2.57 -1.20
CA ARG A 154 -3.71 2.80 -1.05
C ARG A 154 -2.97 2.73 -2.37
N LYS A 155 -3.30 1.77 -3.24
CA LYS A 155 -2.70 1.64 -4.57
C LYS A 155 -3.00 2.85 -5.46
N ILE A 156 -4.22 3.39 -5.40
CA ILE A 156 -4.60 4.61 -6.11
C ILE A 156 -3.81 5.81 -5.54
N GLU A 157 -3.76 5.94 -4.21
CA GLU A 157 -3.03 7.00 -3.51
C GLU A 157 -1.55 7.08 -3.89
N GLN A 158 -0.90 5.94 -4.12
CA GLN A 158 0.53 5.85 -4.44
C GLN A 158 0.85 6.09 -5.92
N LEU A 159 -0.16 6.30 -6.78
CA LEU A 159 0.10 6.58 -8.19
C LEU A 159 0.84 7.92 -8.35
N PRO A 160 1.89 7.98 -9.20
CA PRO A 160 2.47 9.25 -9.59
C PRO A 160 1.40 10.15 -10.19
N THR A 161 1.41 11.42 -9.83
CA THR A 161 0.47 12.42 -10.34
C THR A 161 1.16 13.37 -11.32
N VAL A 162 0.36 13.93 -12.23
CA VAL A 162 0.73 15.01 -13.15
C VAL A 162 0.14 16.33 -12.63
N PRO A 163 0.37 17.50 -13.27
CA PRO A 163 -0.21 18.76 -12.82
C PRO A 163 -1.72 18.68 -12.56
N SER A 164 -2.18 19.46 -11.58
CA SER A 164 -3.55 19.40 -11.03
C SER A 164 -3.87 18.11 -10.25
N ASP A 165 -2.85 17.46 -9.69
CA ASP A 165 -2.96 16.25 -8.87
C ASP A 165 -3.65 15.08 -9.61
N LYS A 166 -3.66 15.10 -10.95
CA LYS A 166 -4.30 14.05 -11.75
C LYS A 166 -3.44 12.79 -11.73
N PRO A 167 -4.00 11.59 -11.49
CA PRO A 167 -3.26 10.33 -11.61
C PRO A 167 -2.59 10.17 -12.99
N GLY A 168 -1.33 9.73 -13.01
CA GLY A 168 -0.57 9.46 -14.24
C GLY A 168 -1.10 8.27 -15.05
N LYS A 169 -1.96 7.44 -14.45
CA LYS A 169 -2.77 6.41 -15.11
C LYS A 169 -4.23 6.67 -14.81
N ASP A 170 -5.09 6.49 -15.79
CA ASP A 170 -6.53 6.60 -15.57
C ASP A 170 -7.00 5.59 -14.51
N VAL A 171 -7.69 6.08 -13.50
CA VAL A 171 -8.33 5.26 -12.46
C VAL A 171 -9.84 5.37 -12.65
N ILE A 172 -10.45 4.28 -13.11
CA ILE A 172 -11.83 4.26 -13.61
C ILE A 172 -12.67 3.32 -12.74
N ILE A 173 -13.86 3.79 -12.37
CA ILE A 173 -14.93 2.96 -11.80
C ILE A 173 -15.57 2.20 -12.95
N THR A 174 -15.13 0.97 -13.21
CA THR A 174 -15.60 0.17 -14.36
C THR A 174 -17.00 -0.40 -14.15
N ASP A 175 -17.36 -0.65 -12.89
CA ASP A 175 -18.71 -1.01 -12.50
C ASP A 175 -19.01 -0.54 -11.08
N CYS A 176 -20.29 -0.40 -10.74
CA CYS A 176 -20.72 -0.01 -9.41
C CYS A 176 -22.16 -0.47 -9.14
N GLY A 177 -22.52 -0.56 -7.87
CA GLY A 177 -23.87 -0.97 -7.48
C GLY A 177 -24.06 -1.09 -5.97
N GLU A 178 -25.23 -1.55 -5.57
CA GLU A 178 -25.59 -1.87 -4.19
C GLU A 178 -25.63 -3.39 -3.99
N LEU A 179 -25.25 -3.86 -2.81
CA LEU A 179 -25.31 -5.27 -2.43
C LEU A 179 -26.56 -5.57 -1.62
N HIS A 180 -27.07 -6.79 -1.77
CA HIS A 180 -28.24 -7.28 -1.04
C HIS A 180 -28.04 -8.72 -0.57
N GLY A 181 -28.72 -9.12 0.51
CA GLY A 181 -28.73 -10.50 1.01
C GLY A 181 -27.33 -11.05 1.32
N GLU A 182 -27.04 -12.26 0.86
CA GLU A 182 -25.78 -12.97 1.13
C GLU A 182 -24.53 -12.24 0.60
N ASP A 183 -24.67 -11.37 -0.41
CA ASP A 183 -23.54 -10.61 -0.96
C ASP A 183 -23.00 -9.57 0.03
N VAL A 184 -23.85 -9.03 0.91
CA VAL A 184 -23.47 -8.11 1.99
C VAL A 184 -22.56 -8.84 2.99
N GLU A 185 -22.92 -10.06 3.38
CA GLU A 185 -22.10 -10.88 4.29
C GLU A 185 -20.74 -11.18 3.68
N ASN A 186 -20.71 -11.53 2.39
CA ASN A 186 -19.45 -11.80 1.68
C ASN A 186 -18.56 -10.56 1.56
N ALA A 187 -19.13 -9.37 1.37
CA ALA A 187 -18.36 -8.11 1.30
C ALA A 187 -17.68 -7.72 2.61
N THR A 188 -18.20 -8.18 3.76
CA THR A 188 -17.55 -7.98 5.07
C THR A 188 -16.39 -8.95 5.33
N ARG A 189 -16.28 -10.04 4.57
CA ARG A 189 -15.19 -11.01 4.71
C ARG A 189 -13.93 -10.43 4.07
N LYS A 190 -12.82 -10.40 4.80
CA LYS A 190 -11.51 -10.08 4.22
C LYS A 190 -11.19 -11.12 3.16
N ILE A 191 -11.07 -10.68 1.92
CA ILE A 191 -10.71 -11.54 0.80
C ILE A 191 -9.18 -11.60 0.78
N PRO A 192 -8.59 -12.79 0.97
CA PRO A 192 -7.15 -12.93 0.81
C PRO A 192 -6.72 -12.53 -0.59
N ASP A 193 -5.51 -12.00 -0.72
CA ASP A 193 -4.99 -11.67 -2.04
C ASP A 193 -4.63 -12.92 -2.86
N VAL A 194 -4.01 -12.73 -4.02
CA VAL A 194 -3.61 -13.82 -4.93
C VAL A 194 -2.65 -14.84 -4.30
N THR A 195 -1.99 -14.50 -3.20
CA THR A 195 -1.10 -15.39 -2.45
C THR A 195 -1.80 -16.11 -1.28
N GLY A 196 -3.05 -15.74 -0.99
CA GLY A 196 -3.77 -16.20 0.19
C GLY A 196 -3.51 -15.35 1.44
N ASP A 197 -2.87 -14.18 1.31
CA ASP A 197 -2.60 -13.26 2.42
C ASP A 197 -3.87 -12.46 2.79
N PRO A 198 -4.44 -12.64 3.99
CA PRO A 198 -5.67 -11.97 4.43
C PRO A 198 -5.45 -10.62 5.12
N TYR A 199 -4.20 -10.16 5.27
CA TYR A 199 -3.86 -9.02 6.12
C TYR A 199 -3.93 -7.70 5.36
N GLU A 200 -4.17 -6.61 6.08
CA GLU A 200 -4.12 -5.26 5.47
C GLU A 200 -2.71 -4.95 4.98
N GLU A 201 -2.59 -4.09 3.98
CA GLU A 201 -1.27 -3.73 3.43
C GLU A 201 -0.41 -2.95 4.44
N PHE A 202 -1.07 -2.14 5.27
CA PHE A 202 -0.46 -1.34 6.32
C PHE A 202 -1.11 -1.71 7.67
N PRO A 203 -0.33 -1.90 8.73
CA PRO A 203 -0.87 -2.26 10.05
C PRO A 203 -1.80 -1.17 10.62
N GLU A 204 -1.57 0.11 10.29
CA GLU A 204 -2.42 1.25 10.70
C GLU A 204 -3.84 1.17 10.10
N ASP A 205 -4.02 0.39 9.03
CA ASP A 205 -5.30 0.22 8.35
C ASP A 205 -6.16 -0.87 9.01
N LEU A 206 -5.66 -1.56 10.05
CA LEU A 206 -6.43 -2.49 10.87
C LEU A 206 -7.55 -1.79 11.64
N ASN A 207 -8.68 -2.47 11.82
CA ASN A 207 -9.83 -1.90 12.54
C ASN A 207 -9.57 -1.76 14.04
N THR A 208 -8.68 -2.59 14.57
CA THR A 208 -8.24 -2.60 15.96
C THR A 208 -6.72 -2.60 15.98
N ALA A 209 -6.12 -1.88 16.92
CA ALA A 209 -4.67 -1.91 17.11
C ALA A 209 -4.23 -3.37 17.38
N PRO A 210 -3.24 -3.89 16.64
CA PRO A 210 -2.80 -5.27 16.81
C PRO A 210 -2.02 -5.46 18.11
N THR A 211 -2.11 -6.65 18.70
CA THR A 211 -1.23 -7.05 19.81
C THR A 211 0.15 -7.50 19.31
N ALA A 212 1.14 -7.57 20.20
CA ALA A 212 2.47 -8.07 19.83
C ALA A 212 2.45 -9.51 19.28
N ASP A 213 1.61 -10.38 19.86
CA ASP A 213 1.36 -11.74 19.38
C ASP A 213 0.79 -11.74 17.95
N GLU A 214 -0.16 -10.85 17.66
CA GLU A 214 -0.74 -10.70 16.33
C GLU A 214 0.30 -10.21 15.33
N ILE A 215 1.13 -9.23 15.70
CA ILE A 215 2.23 -8.74 14.85
C ILE A 215 3.19 -9.89 14.49
N ILE A 216 3.64 -10.67 15.49
CA ILE A 216 4.55 -11.80 15.24
C ILE A 216 3.90 -12.87 14.37
N LYS A 217 2.63 -13.19 14.62
CA LYS A 217 1.88 -14.14 13.80
C LYS A 217 1.79 -13.66 12.35
N ILE A 218 1.35 -12.42 12.13
CA ILE A 218 1.18 -11.83 10.80
C ILE A 218 2.53 -11.80 10.05
N ALA A 219 3.58 -11.28 10.66
CA ALA A 219 4.90 -11.22 10.05
C ALA A 219 5.47 -12.61 9.73
N THR A 220 5.15 -13.63 10.55
CA THR A 220 5.54 -15.02 10.30
C THR A 220 4.80 -15.60 9.10
N GLU A 221 3.49 -15.40 9.01
CA GLU A 221 2.68 -15.86 7.86
C GLU A 221 3.10 -15.13 6.56
N LEU A 222 3.37 -13.82 6.62
CA LEU A 222 3.90 -13.03 5.50
C LEU A 222 5.25 -13.54 4.99
N LYS A 223 6.14 -13.94 5.91
CA LYS A 223 7.38 -14.62 5.54
C LYS A 223 7.10 -15.92 4.78
N GLU A 224 6.09 -16.70 5.17
CA GLU A 224 5.74 -17.94 4.44
C GLU A 224 5.08 -17.66 3.08
N PHE A 225 4.21 -16.65 2.96
CA PHE A 225 3.68 -16.21 1.67
C PHE A 225 4.81 -15.77 0.72
N GLY A 226 5.78 -15.01 1.24
CA GLY A 226 6.97 -14.60 0.48
C GLY A 226 7.84 -15.79 0.07
N ASN A 227 8.03 -16.77 0.96
CA ASN A 227 8.74 -18.02 0.64
C ASN A 227 8.05 -18.79 -0.49
N CYS A 228 6.72 -18.90 -0.44
CA CYS A 228 5.93 -19.56 -1.47
C CYS A 228 6.04 -18.86 -2.83
N ALA A 229 5.85 -17.54 -2.86
CA ALA A 229 6.01 -16.74 -4.09
C ALA A 229 7.42 -16.86 -4.68
N PHE A 230 8.46 -16.82 -3.85
CA PHE A 230 9.84 -17.01 -4.31
C PHE A 230 10.06 -18.40 -4.91
N LYS A 231 9.51 -19.46 -4.30
CA LYS A 231 9.62 -20.85 -4.80
C LYS A 231 8.91 -21.04 -6.14
N THR A 232 7.82 -20.31 -6.40
CA THR A 232 7.11 -20.33 -7.68
C THR A 232 7.73 -19.42 -8.74
N GLY A 233 8.79 -18.69 -8.40
CA GLY A 233 9.53 -17.81 -9.32
C GLY A 233 9.03 -16.38 -9.36
N ASP A 234 8.01 -16.02 -8.58
CA ASP A 234 7.53 -14.63 -8.46
C ASP A 234 8.37 -13.86 -7.44
N ILE A 235 9.52 -13.36 -7.92
CA ILE A 235 10.50 -12.66 -7.09
C ILE A 235 9.95 -11.34 -6.56
N SER A 236 9.19 -10.61 -7.38
CA SER A 236 8.60 -9.32 -6.99
C SER A 236 7.55 -9.51 -5.90
N MET A 237 6.63 -10.46 -6.06
CA MET A 237 5.65 -10.78 -5.02
C MET A 237 6.32 -11.26 -3.74
N GLY A 238 7.37 -12.09 -3.85
CA GLY A 238 8.15 -12.53 -2.69
C GLY A 238 8.73 -11.37 -1.89
N LEU A 239 9.28 -10.36 -2.58
CA LEU A 239 9.84 -9.17 -1.95
C LEU A 239 8.74 -8.33 -1.28
N GLU A 240 7.63 -8.08 -1.97
CA GLU A 240 6.47 -7.34 -1.45
C GLU A 240 5.97 -7.94 -0.12
N LYS A 241 5.93 -9.28 0.00
CA LYS A 241 5.53 -9.96 1.25
C LYS A 241 6.53 -9.79 2.37
N TYR A 242 7.82 -9.87 2.09
CA TYR A 242 8.82 -9.67 3.14
C TYR A 242 8.82 -8.23 3.65
N GLU A 243 8.69 -7.24 2.76
CA GLU A 243 8.56 -5.84 3.12
C GLU A 243 7.29 -5.57 3.93
N LYS A 244 6.18 -6.20 3.58
CA LYS A 244 4.95 -6.15 4.38
C LYS A 244 5.19 -6.71 5.79
N GLY A 245 5.87 -7.85 5.90
CA GLY A 245 6.25 -8.41 7.20
C GLY A 245 7.09 -7.44 8.04
N LEU A 246 8.03 -6.71 7.42
CA LEU A 246 8.82 -5.69 8.09
C LEU A 246 7.97 -4.51 8.56
N ARG A 247 7.04 -4.01 7.71
CA ARG A 247 6.07 -2.96 8.11
C ARG A 247 5.30 -3.34 9.36
N TYR A 248 4.83 -4.58 9.46
CA TYR A 248 4.16 -5.08 10.65
C TYR A 248 5.07 -5.10 11.88
N LEU A 249 6.33 -5.54 11.75
CA LEU A 249 7.29 -5.53 12.86
C LEU A 249 7.71 -4.13 13.31
N ASP A 250 7.62 -3.13 12.42
CA ASP A 250 7.94 -1.73 12.70
C ASP A 250 6.77 -0.94 13.28
N HIS A 251 5.58 -1.55 13.32
CA HIS A 251 4.40 -0.92 13.91
C HIS A 251 4.57 -0.74 15.42
N ASP A 252 4.11 0.40 15.92
CA ASP A 252 4.16 0.71 17.34
C ASP A 252 3.17 -0.18 18.10
N VAL A 253 3.69 -1.01 19.00
CA VAL A 253 2.91 -1.94 19.80
C VAL A 253 3.51 -2.04 21.20
N ASP A 254 2.66 -2.29 22.19
CA ASP A 254 3.09 -2.52 23.57
C ASP A 254 3.81 -3.87 23.70
N TRP A 255 5.11 -3.84 23.45
CA TRP A 255 5.98 -5.00 23.62
C TRP A 255 6.16 -5.40 25.08
N ASP A 256 5.96 -4.51 26.05
CA ASP A 256 6.16 -4.83 27.47
C ASP A 256 5.13 -5.85 27.95
N SER A 257 3.91 -5.78 27.41
CA SER A 257 2.82 -6.72 27.65
C SER A 257 3.04 -8.12 27.03
N ALA A 258 3.97 -8.26 26.08
CA ALA A 258 4.20 -9.49 25.33
C ALA A 258 4.95 -10.55 26.17
N SER A 259 4.71 -11.83 25.87
CA SER A 259 5.47 -12.91 26.49
C SER A 259 6.94 -12.90 26.07
N GLU A 260 7.81 -13.49 26.88
CA GLU A 260 9.25 -13.57 26.56
C GLU A 260 9.50 -14.38 25.28
N GLU A 261 8.66 -15.36 24.97
CA GLU A 261 8.71 -16.10 23.72
C GLU A 261 8.42 -15.20 22.50
N ILE A 262 7.42 -14.32 22.59
CA ILE A 262 7.06 -13.37 21.54
C ILE A 262 8.19 -12.36 21.32
N LYS A 263 8.74 -11.79 22.40
CA LYS A 263 9.88 -10.87 22.33
C LYS A 263 11.10 -11.56 21.71
N ALA A 264 11.38 -12.81 22.10
CA ALA A 264 12.49 -13.58 21.56
C ALA A 264 12.34 -13.90 20.05
N ALA A 265 11.11 -13.93 19.52
CA ALA A 265 10.84 -14.18 18.11
C ALA A 265 11.12 -12.97 17.19
N VAL A 266 11.13 -11.73 17.72
CA VAL A 266 11.25 -10.49 16.94
C VAL A 266 12.54 -10.44 16.13
N HIS A 267 13.70 -10.57 16.79
CA HIS A 267 15.00 -10.42 16.12
C HIS A 267 15.25 -11.50 15.05
N PRO A 268 15.04 -12.81 15.32
CA PRO A 268 15.21 -13.83 14.29
C PRO A 268 14.31 -13.61 13.06
N LEU A 269 13.06 -13.20 13.29
CA LEU A 269 12.11 -12.93 12.21
C LEU A 269 12.51 -11.70 11.40
N ARG A 270 12.87 -10.59 12.08
CA ARG A 270 13.37 -9.35 11.47
C ARG A 270 14.63 -9.58 10.64
N TYR A 271 15.57 -10.38 11.14
CA TYR A 271 16.76 -10.77 10.38
C TYR A 271 16.35 -11.53 9.11
N THR A 272 15.48 -12.54 9.26
CA THR A 272 15.07 -13.41 8.14
C THR A 272 14.40 -12.60 7.02
N LEU A 273 13.47 -11.71 7.39
CA LEU A 273 12.77 -10.84 6.46
C LEU A 273 13.73 -9.91 5.73
N ASN A 274 14.54 -9.13 6.45
CA ASN A 274 15.54 -8.22 5.83
C ASN A 274 16.53 -8.98 4.94
N SER A 275 17.08 -10.09 5.43
CA SER A 275 18.06 -10.87 4.70
C SER A 275 17.42 -11.42 3.40
N ASN A 276 16.20 -11.93 3.45
CA ASN A 276 15.51 -12.43 2.26
C ASN A 276 15.10 -11.31 1.29
N SER A 277 14.65 -10.15 1.78
CA SER A 277 14.42 -8.95 0.96
C SER A 277 15.68 -8.55 0.20
N ALA A 278 16.84 -8.52 0.88
CA ALA A 278 18.12 -8.22 0.23
C ALA A 278 18.46 -9.19 -0.92
N LEU A 279 18.19 -10.49 -0.73
CA LEU A 279 18.38 -11.48 -1.79
C LEU A 279 17.47 -11.21 -3.00
N LEU A 280 16.19 -10.92 -2.76
CA LEU A 280 15.23 -10.75 -3.86
C LEU A 280 15.43 -9.41 -4.57
N ALA A 281 15.70 -8.33 -3.84
CA ALA A 281 16.07 -7.03 -4.40
C ALA A 281 17.31 -7.15 -5.31
N ASN A 282 18.35 -7.85 -4.87
CA ASN A 282 19.52 -8.13 -5.71
C ASN A 282 19.18 -8.92 -6.99
N LYS A 283 18.25 -9.88 -6.92
CA LYS A 283 17.82 -10.66 -8.09
C LYS A 283 17.09 -9.81 -9.14
N ILE A 284 16.30 -8.82 -8.71
CA ILE A 284 15.63 -7.87 -9.61
C ILE A 284 16.52 -6.66 -9.96
N LYS A 285 17.79 -6.66 -9.52
CA LYS A 285 18.80 -5.61 -9.73
C LYS A 285 18.44 -4.27 -9.08
N ASP A 286 17.57 -4.28 -8.09
CA ASP A 286 17.41 -3.14 -7.18
C ASP A 286 18.50 -3.19 -6.12
N PHE A 287 19.72 -2.89 -6.55
CA PHE A 287 20.90 -3.00 -5.70
C PHE A 287 20.90 -1.95 -4.57
N LYS A 288 20.21 -0.83 -4.75
CA LYS A 288 20.10 0.16 -3.68
C LYS A 288 19.29 -0.41 -2.52
N GLU A 289 18.10 -0.95 -2.79
CA GLU A 289 17.29 -1.59 -1.75
C GLU A 289 17.94 -2.88 -1.24
N GLY A 290 18.60 -3.65 -2.11
CA GLY A 290 19.39 -4.81 -1.71
C GLY A 290 20.45 -4.49 -0.65
N SER A 291 21.14 -3.36 -0.79
CA SER A 291 22.12 -2.87 0.18
C SER A 291 21.48 -2.38 1.48
N ASN A 292 20.34 -1.68 1.39
CA ASN A 292 19.59 -1.19 2.55
C ASN A 292 19.12 -2.37 3.43
N PHE A 293 18.43 -3.33 2.83
CA PHE A 293 17.93 -4.51 3.54
C PHE A 293 19.07 -5.36 4.14
N ALA A 294 20.18 -5.52 3.41
CA ALA A 294 21.32 -6.26 3.95
C ALA A 294 21.98 -5.54 5.14
N SER A 295 22.01 -4.21 5.12
CA SER A 295 22.49 -3.40 6.25
C SER A 295 21.57 -3.51 7.45
N ALA A 296 20.25 -3.38 7.24
CA ALA A 296 19.25 -3.58 8.29
C ALA A 296 19.34 -4.99 8.90
N ALA A 297 19.61 -6.03 8.09
CA ALA A 297 19.84 -7.39 8.59
C ALA A 297 21.08 -7.49 9.50
N LEU A 298 22.15 -6.73 9.23
CA LEU A 298 23.37 -6.71 10.03
C LEU A 298 23.22 -5.97 11.36
N GLU A 299 22.28 -5.03 11.43
CA GLU A 299 21.96 -4.25 12.63
C GLU A 299 21.12 -5.04 13.64
N VAL A 300 20.50 -6.15 13.23
CA VAL A 300 19.71 -6.99 14.13
C VAL A 300 20.59 -7.58 15.25
N PRO A 301 20.24 -7.36 16.54
CA PRO A 301 21.00 -7.90 17.66
C PRO A 301 21.00 -9.44 17.71
N GLY A 302 22.11 -10.03 18.15
CA GLY A 302 22.18 -11.46 18.45
C GLY A 302 22.20 -12.41 17.23
N ILE A 303 22.39 -11.90 16.01
CA ILE A 303 22.53 -12.76 14.82
C ILE A 303 23.80 -13.63 14.89
N SER A 304 23.71 -14.85 14.37
CA SER A 304 24.85 -15.79 14.33
C SER A 304 25.94 -15.31 13.36
N ASP A 305 27.17 -15.81 13.52
CA ASP A 305 28.26 -15.53 12.57
C ASP A 305 27.92 -15.96 11.14
N LYS A 306 27.19 -17.07 11.01
CA LYS A 306 26.69 -17.57 9.73
C LYS A 306 25.72 -16.58 9.07
N ASP A 307 24.79 -16.06 9.86
CA ASP A 307 23.79 -15.10 9.41
C ASP A 307 24.42 -13.75 9.07
N ARG A 308 25.40 -13.30 9.87
CA ARG A 308 26.18 -12.09 9.62
C ARG A 308 26.99 -12.21 8.33
N ALA A 309 27.69 -13.34 8.11
CA ALA A 309 28.42 -13.61 6.87
C ALA A 309 27.48 -13.60 5.64
N LYS A 310 26.29 -14.19 5.77
CA LYS A 310 25.27 -14.21 4.71
C LYS A 310 24.74 -12.81 4.37
N ALA A 311 24.51 -11.96 5.38
CA ALA A 311 24.07 -10.59 5.17
C ALA A 311 25.18 -9.71 4.55
N LEU A 312 26.42 -9.84 5.02
CA LEU A 312 27.59 -9.20 4.39
C LEU A 312 27.75 -9.61 2.92
N TYR A 313 27.65 -10.91 2.62
CA TYR A 313 27.68 -11.41 1.25
C TYR A 313 26.58 -10.76 0.39
N ARG A 314 25.33 -10.72 0.89
CA ARG A 314 24.20 -10.08 0.18
C ARG A 314 24.43 -8.59 -0.05
N ARG A 315 25.01 -7.87 0.92
CA ARG A 315 25.37 -6.45 0.76
C ARG A 315 26.49 -6.25 -0.25
N ALA A 316 27.50 -7.13 -0.27
CA ALA A 316 28.58 -7.06 -1.25
C ALA A 316 28.10 -7.24 -2.69
N ILE A 317 27.12 -8.14 -2.93
CA ILE A 317 26.47 -8.29 -4.25
C ILE A 317 25.80 -6.97 -4.67
N ALA A 318 25.07 -6.34 -3.75
CA ALA A 318 24.43 -5.06 -3.98
C ALA A 318 25.45 -3.94 -4.29
N LEU A 319 26.48 -3.81 -3.46
CA LEU A 319 27.56 -2.83 -3.64
C LEU A 319 28.28 -3.01 -4.98
N THR A 320 28.56 -4.25 -5.38
CA THR A 320 29.13 -4.57 -6.69
C THR A 320 28.20 -4.12 -7.82
N GLY A 321 26.89 -4.39 -7.72
CA GLY A 321 25.90 -3.93 -8.68
C GLY A 321 25.80 -2.40 -8.78
N MET A 322 26.10 -1.69 -7.69
CA MET A 322 26.21 -0.23 -7.64
C MET A 322 27.59 0.32 -8.06
N LYS A 323 28.52 -0.54 -8.50
CA LYS A 323 29.91 -0.19 -8.86
C LYS A 323 30.67 0.43 -7.68
N ASN A 324 30.46 -0.11 -6.49
CA ASN A 324 31.20 0.19 -5.28
C ASN A 324 32.00 -1.06 -4.87
N GLU A 325 33.02 -1.40 -5.65
CA GLU A 325 33.78 -2.63 -5.49
C GLU A 325 34.65 -2.63 -4.23
N ASP A 326 35.12 -1.46 -3.77
CA ASP A 326 35.99 -1.36 -2.59
C ASP A 326 35.22 -1.77 -1.32
N ASP A 327 34.02 -1.22 -1.12
CA ASP A 327 33.17 -1.61 0.02
C ASP A 327 32.68 -3.06 -0.11
N ALA A 328 32.39 -3.52 -1.32
CA ALA A 328 32.03 -4.93 -1.55
C ALA A 328 33.17 -5.88 -1.14
N LEU A 329 34.43 -5.52 -1.42
CA LEU A 329 35.58 -6.32 -1.00
C LEU A 329 35.76 -6.33 0.51
N ILE A 330 35.50 -5.22 1.19
CA ILE A 330 35.53 -5.15 2.66
C ILE A 330 34.50 -6.12 3.24
N ASP A 331 33.27 -6.09 2.75
CA ASP A 331 32.19 -6.97 3.20
C ASP A 331 32.52 -8.46 2.94
N LEU A 332 33.05 -8.80 1.76
CA LEU A 332 33.42 -10.18 1.43
C LEU A 332 34.59 -10.70 2.28
N GLN A 333 35.56 -9.84 2.59
CA GLN A 333 36.65 -10.19 3.49
C GLN A 333 36.15 -10.45 4.91
N GLN A 334 35.23 -9.62 5.41
CA GLN A 334 34.59 -9.83 6.70
C GLN A 334 33.75 -11.11 6.70
N ALA A 335 32.97 -11.35 5.65
CA ALA A 335 32.18 -12.57 5.51
C ALA A 335 33.06 -13.83 5.51
N ASN A 336 34.20 -13.81 4.81
CA ASN A 336 35.16 -14.92 4.78
C ASN A 336 35.87 -15.14 6.12
N LYS A 337 36.03 -14.09 6.95
CA LYS A 337 36.56 -14.26 8.32
C LYS A 337 35.57 -14.99 9.23
N LEU A 338 34.27 -14.74 9.05
CA LEU A 338 33.20 -15.36 9.82
C LEU A 338 32.88 -16.79 9.35
N LEU A 339 32.94 -17.03 8.04
CA LEU A 339 32.73 -18.34 7.42
C LEU A 339 33.89 -18.68 6.46
N PRO A 340 35.05 -19.09 6.99
CA PRO A 340 36.20 -19.44 6.16
C PRO A 340 35.90 -20.69 5.33
N GLY A 341 36.27 -20.66 4.05
CA GLY A 341 36.12 -21.81 3.13
C GLY A 341 34.79 -21.88 2.39
N ASP A 342 33.87 -20.93 2.60
CA ASP A 342 32.63 -20.87 1.81
C ASP A 342 32.95 -20.56 0.34
N SER A 343 32.57 -21.48 -0.56
CA SER A 343 32.89 -21.38 -1.98
C SER A 343 32.27 -20.17 -2.66
N SER A 344 31.08 -19.74 -2.19
CA SER A 344 30.35 -18.61 -2.79
C SER A 344 31.06 -17.30 -2.47
N ILE A 345 31.47 -17.13 -1.20
CA ILE A 345 32.21 -15.94 -0.75
C ILE A 345 33.57 -15.86 -1.46
N ILE A 346 34.30 -16.99 -1.55
CA ILE A 346 35.63 -17.02 -2.19
C ILE A 346 35.52 -16.68 -3.68
N HIS A 347 34.56 -17.30 -4.38
CA HIS A 347 34.34 -17.04 -5.80
C HIS A 347 33.97 -15.59 -6.07
N GLU A 348 33.02 -15.05 -5.30
CA GLU A 348 32.58 -13.66 -5.45
C GLU A 348 33.71 -12.68 -5.15
N MET A 349 34.47 -12.91 -4.09
CA MET A 349 35.61 -12.06 -3.74
C MET A 349 36.66 -12.04 -4.86
N ALA A 350 36.93 -13.18 -5.51
CA ALA A 350 37.82 -13.23 -6.66
C ALA A 350 37.25 -12.45 -7.87
N ALA A 351 35.95 -12.57 -8.12
CA ALA A 351 35.26 -11.85 -9.19
C ALA A 351 35.32 -10.32 -8.98
N VAL A 352 34.97 -9.83 -7.78
CA VAL A 352 35.01 -8.39 -7.45
C VAL A 352 36.43 -7.84 -7.52
N ARG A 353 37.45 -8.57 -7.04
CA ARG A 353 38.86 -8.16 -7.16
C ARG A 353 39.27 -7.95 -8.62
N LYS A 354 38.82 -8.83 -9.51
CA LYS A 354 39.09 -8.71 -10.95
C LYS A 354 38.44 -7.45 -11.52
N ILE A 355 37.18 -7.19 -11.20
CA ILE A 355 36.45 -5.99 -11.64
C ILE A 355 37.15 -4.71 -11.18
N ALA A 356 37.48 -4.63 -9.88
CA ALA A 356 38.18 -3.48 -9.30
C ALA A 356 39.53 -3.21 -9.98
N THR A 357 40.31 -4.27 -10.22
CA THR A 357 41.61 -4.17 -10.90
C THR A 357 41.47 -3.69 -12.35
N GLU A 358 40.48 -4.19 -13.09
CA GLU A 358 40.21 -3.77 -14.46
C GLU A 358 39.75 -2.31 -14.55
N ARG A 359 38.93 -1.87 -13.59
CA ARG A 359 38.47 -0.48 -13.47
C ARG A 359 39.64 0.47 -13.20
N ALA A 360 40.47 0.17 -12.22
CA ALA A 360 41.67 0.97 -11.90
C ALA A 360 42.62 1.08 -13.10
N LYS A 361 42.80 -0.01 -13.88
CA LYS A 361 43.58 0.01 -15.13
C LYS A 361 42.98 0.96 -16.18
N LYS A 362 41.65 0.92 -16.37
CA LYS A 362 40.95 1.80 -17.31
C LYS A 362 41.04 3.27 -16.90
N GLU A 363 40.84 3.57 -15.62
CA GLU A 363 40.95 4.92 -15.07
C GLU A 363 42.38 5.46 -15.26
N LYS A 364 43.41 4.67 -14.90
CA LYS A 364 44.81 5.04 -15.12
C LYS A 364 45.12 5.33 -16.60
N ALA A 365 44.61 4.49 -17.52
CA ALA A 365 44.79 4.69 -18.95
C ALA A 365 44.06 5.93 -19.48
N ALA A 366 42.88 6.26 -18.92
CA ALA A 366 42.15 7.47 -19.26
C ALA A 366 42.91 8.71 -18.78
N TYR A 367 43.37 8.73 -17.53
CA TYR A 367 44.18 9.83 -16.99
C TYR A 367 45.46 10.06 -17.79
N SER A 368 46.18 9.00 -18.19
CA SER A 368 47.40 9.15 -19.01
C SER A 368 47.17 9.77 -20.39
N LYS A 369 45.94 9.74 -20.91
CA LYS A 369 45.57 10.38 -22.18
C LYS A 369 45.17 11.85 -22.04
N PHE A 370 44.90 12.32 -20.83
CA PHE A 370 44.59 13.74 -20.57
C PHE A 370 45.84 14.59 -20.33
N PHE A 371 46.96 13.97 -20.01
CA PHE A 371 48.25 14.62 -19.72
C PHE A 371 49.30 14.42 -20.84
N ASN A 372 48.92 13.77 -21.94
CA ASN A 372 49.66 13.68 -23.20
C ASN A 372 48.86 14.42 -24.26
#